data_AF-A0A358IGS6-F1
#
_entry.id   AF-A0A358IGS6-F1
#
_cell.length_a   1.000
_cell.length_b   1.000
_cell.length_c   1.000
_cell.angle_alpha   90.00
_cell.angle_beta   90.00
_cell.angle_gamma   90.00
#
_symmetry.space_group_name_H-M   'P 1'
#
loop_
_entity.id
_entity.type
_entity.pdbx_description
1 polymer ?
#
loop_
_entity_poly.entity_id
_entity_poly.type
_entity_poly.pdbx_seq_one_letter_code
_entity_poly.pdbx_strand_id
1 'polypeptide(L)'
;MASAEMLEEDLYSFRPTDDVRSVGELFAHIANAQYSFCAAAAGERSPATENFEESRTTKAQLLDALGMGFAYCDAVYAGMTDEAGARTLSFLGPTTAYGVLAFNAAHNYEHYGNLVTYMRLNGIVPPSSSE
;
A
#
# COMPACT_ATOMS: atom_id res chain seq x y z
N MET A 1 -3.32 8.36 0.94
CA MET A 1 -2.44 9.38 1.54
C MET A 1 -2.98 9.93 2.86
N ALA A 2 -4.22 10.42 2.93
CA ALA A 2 -4.78 11.11 4.11
C ALA A 2 -4.45 10.49 5.50
N SER A 3 -4.62 9.17 5.68
CA SER A 3 -4.29 8.51 6.96
C SER A 3 -2.83 8.73 7.38
N ALA A 4 -1.87 8.71 6.46
CA ALA A 4 -0.46 8.93 6.76
C ALA A 4 -0.19 10.41 7.12
N GLU A 5 -0.83 11.33 6.43
CA GLU A 5 -0.65 12.76 6.65
C GLU A 5 -1.16 13.22 8.02
N MET A 6 -2.28 12.64 8.47
CA MET A 6 -2.95 12.96 9.74
C MET A 6 -2.20 12.49 11.00
N LEU A 7 -1.29 11.52 10.88
CA LEU A 7 -0.59 10.94 12.03
C LEU A 7 0.68 11.72 12.35
N GLU A 8 0.92 12.05 13.61
CA GLU A 8 2.17 12.68 14.06
C GLU A 8 3.35 11.69 13.98
N GLU A 9 4.59 12.23 13.94
CA GLU A 9 5.83 11.44 13.74
C GLU A 9 5.99 10.32 14.78
N ASP A 10 5.67 10.58 16.04
CA ASP A 10 5.81 9.60 17.12
C ASP A 10 4.90 8.38 16.92
N LEU A 11 3.72 8.57 16.33
CA LEU A 11 2.77 7.49 16.04
C LEU A 11 3.24 6.54 14.93
N TYR A 12 4.23 6.90 14.11
CA TYR A 12 4.78 5.98 13.11
C TYR A 12 5.48 4.77 13.75
N SER A 13 5.95 4.90 14.98
CA SER A 13 6.51 3.80 15.77
C SER A 13 5.44 2.97 16.51
N PHE A 14 4.21 3.47 16.63
CA PHE A 14 3.15 2.85 17.41
C PHE A 14 2.70 1.52 16.80
N ARG A 15 2.53 0.51 17.66
CA ARG A 15 1.89 -0.78 17.36
C ARG A 15 0.95 -1.16 18.51
N PRO A 16 -0.26 -1.69 18.25
CA PRO A 16 -1.20 -2.13 19.29
C PRO A 16 -0.66 -3.24 20.19
N THR A 17 0.13 -4.15 19.61
CA THR A 17 0.83 -5.23 20.30
C THR A 17 2.20 -5.44 19.66
N ASP A 18 3.12 -6.10 20.36
CA ASP A 18 4.47 -6.35 19.83
C ASP A 18 4.49 -7.27 18.60
N ASP A 19 3.45 -8.10 18.44
CA ASP A 19 3.32 -9.11 17.38
C ASP A 19 2.79 -8.56 16.03
N VAL A 20 2.41 -7.29 15.98
CA VAL A 20 1.87 -6.66 14.75
C VAL A 20 2.77 -5.52 14.27
N ARG A 21 2.67 -5.24 12.96
CA ARG A 21 3.38 -4.12 12.34
C ARG A 21 3.03 -2.80 13.05
N SER A 22 4.01 -1.90 13.17
CA SER A 22 3.73 -0.51 13.50
C SER A 22 2.98 0.21 12.38
N VAL A 23 2.46 1.41 12.68
CA VAL A 23 1.91 2.33 11.67
C VAL A 23 2.89 2.53 10.51
N GLY A 24 4.15 2.83 10.81
CA GLY A 24 5.17 3.08 9.80
C GLY A 24 5.49 1.85 8.97
N GLU A 25 5.58 0.68 9.61
CA GLU A 25 5.76 -0.61 8.93
C GLU A 25 4.57 -0.94 8.03
N LEU A 26 3.33 -0.64 8.43
CA LEU A 26 2.15 -0.79 7.57
C LEU A 26 2.24 0.09 6.31
N PHE A 27 2.67 1.35 6.46
CA PHE A 27 2.82 2.24 5.31
C PHE A 27 3.94 1.81 4.36
N ALA A 28 5.10 1.41 4.89
CA ALA A 28 6.18 0.85 4.09
C ALA A 28 5.74 -0.42 3.33
N HIS A 29 5.02 -1.31 4.01
CA HIS A 29 4.45 -2.53 3.43
C HIS A 29 3.50 -2.22 2.27
N ILE A 30 2.59 -1.25 2.45
CA ILE A 30 1.66 -0.82 1.39
C ILE A 30 2.43 -0.26 0.18
N ALA A 31 3.50 0.52 0.41
CA ALA A 31 4.33 1.06 -0.67
C ALA A 31 5.03 -0.05 -1.47
N ASN A 32 5.66 -1.01 -0.79
CA ASN A 32 6.25 -2.19 -1.42
C ASN A 32 5.21 -3.00 -2.21
N ALA A 33 4.03 -3.18 -1.61
CA ALA A 33 2.93 -3.94 -2.20
C ALA A 33 2.43 -3.31 -3.50
N GLN A 34 2.33 -1.98 -3.58
CA GLN A 34 1.98 -1.28 -4.84
C GLN A 34 2.89 -1.74 -5.98
N TYR A 35 4.20 -1.65 -5.78
CA TYR A 35 5.17 -2.05 -6.79
C TYR A 35 5.07 -3.53 -7.15
N SER A 36 4.92 -4.42 -6.15
CA SER A 36 4.80 -5.86 -6.38
C SER A 36 3.60 -6.21 -7.24
N PHE A 37 2.41 -5.72 -6.88
CA PHE A 37 1.18 -6.05 -7.60
C PHE A 37 1.12 -5.39 -8.98
N CYS A 38 1.41 -4.09 -9.07
CA CYS A 38 1.24 -3.35 -10.31
C CYS A 38 2.30 -3.73 -11.35
N ALA A 39 3.52 -4.08 -10.94
CA ALA A 39 4.52 -4.62 -11.87
C ALA A 39 4.14 -6.01 -12.41
N ALA A 40 3.59 -6.88 -11.54
CA ALA A 40 3.07 -8.17 -11.97
C ALA A 40 1.92 -8.01 -12.99
N ALA A 41 0.97 -7.12 -12.70
CA ALA A 41 -0.14 -6.80 -13.60
C ALA A 41 0.34 -6.24 -14.94
N ALA A 42 1.26 -5.27 -14.92
CA ALA A 42 1.90 -4.70 -16.11
C ALA A 42 2.76 -5.72 -16.87
N GLY A 43 3.20 -6.80 -16.22
CA GLY A 43 4.03 -7.84 -16.83
C GLY A 43 5.48 -7.42 -16.99
N GLU A 44 5.96 -6.53 -16.12
CA GLU A 44 7.31 -6.01 -16.14
C GLU A 44 8.05 -6.28 -14.82
N ARG A 45 9.35 -5.99 -14.80
CA ARG A 45 10.11 -6.02 -13.55
C ARG A 45 9.72 -4.82 -12.70
N SER A 46 9.51 -5.05 -11.41
CA SER A 46 9.26 -3.97 -10.46
C SER A 46 10.36 -2.90 -10.54
N PRO A 47 9.99 -1.62 -10.71
CA PRO A 47 10.93 -0.51 -10.73
C PRO A 47 11.39 -0.08 -9.32
N ALA A 48 10.86 -0.68 -8.25
CA ALA A 48 11.34 -0.41 -6.90
C ALA A 48 12.83 -0.76 -6.76
N THR A 49 13.62 0.19 -6.29
CA THR A 49 15.08 0.04 -6.12
C THR A 49 15.50 -0.32 -4.71
N GLU A 50 14.55 -0.34 -3.77
CA GLU A 50 14.78 -0.59 -2.36
C GLU A 50 13.58 -1.34 -1.75
N ASN A 51 13.78 -1.95 -0.58
CA ASN A 51 12.70 -2.46 0.27
C ASN A 51 12.37 -1.39 1.31
N PHE A 52 11.21 -0.73 1.19
CA PHE A 52 10.86 0.37 2.08
C PHE A 52 10.66 -0.05 3.54
N GLU A 53 10.29 -1.30 3.81
CA GLU A 53 10.18 -1.84 5.18
C GLU A 53 11.55 -1.92 5.88
N GLU A 54 12.64 -1.97 5.11
CA GLU A 54 14.01 -2.04 5.63
C GLU A 54 14.72 -0.69 5.62
N SER A 55 14.32 0.23 4.74
CA SER A 55 15.09 1.45 4.45
C SER A 55 14.43 2.76 4.90
N ARG A 56 13.12 2.79 5.16
CA ARG A 56 12.35 4.01 5.46
C ARG A 56 11.62 3.89 6.78
N THR A 57 11.82 4.83 7.70
CA THR A 57 11.23 4.77 9.05
C THR A 57 10.56 6.06 9.51
N THR A 58 10.94 7.22 8.96
CA THR A 58 10.35 8.51 9.36
C THR A 58 9.07 8.81 8.58
N LYS A 59 8.18 9.66 9.15
CA LYS A 59 6.94 10.09 8.48
C LYS A 59 7.21 10.61 7.08
N ALA A 60 8.20 11.49 6.93
CA ALA A 60 8.55 12.10 5.65
C ALA A 60 9.01 11.06 4.62
N GLN A 61 9.87 10.13 5.03
CA GLN A 61 10.36 9.06 4.17
C GLN A 61 9.25 8.11 3.72
N LEU A 62 8.29 7.84 4.61
CA LEU A 62 7.18 6.93 4.35
C LEU A 62 6.07 7.57 3.52
N LEU A 63 5.81 8.86 3.69
CA LEU A 63 4.94 9.62 2.78
C LEU A 63 5.49 9.65 1.36
N ASP A 64 6.80 9.86 1.22
CA ASP A 64 7.51 9.77 -0.06
C ASP A 64 7.36 8.37 -0.69
N ALA A 65 7.65 7.31 0.05
CA ALA A 65 7.53 5.93 -0.42
C ALA A 65 6.10 5.58 -0.86
N LEU A 66 5.09 5.94 -0.06
CA LEU A 66 3.68 5.77 -0.42
C LEU A 66 3.33 6.53 -1.70
N GLY A 67 3.75 7.79 -1.79
CA GLY A 67 3.50 8.63 -2.97
C GLY A 67 4.07 8.01 -4.24
N MET A 68 5.32 7.53 -4.19
CA MET A 68 5.95 6.84 -5.31
C MET A 68 5.22 5.55 -5.70
N GLY A 69 4.86 4.71 -4.71
CA GLY A 69 4.15 3.46 -4.95
C GLY A 69 2.77 3.66 -5.58
N PHE A 70 1.96 4.56 -5.02
CA PHE A 70 0.63 4.87 -5.57
C PHE A 70 0.72 5.50 -6.95
N ALA A 71 1.65 6.43 -7.19
CA ALA A 71 1.83 7.04 -8.51
C ALA A 71 2.20 6.00 -9.58
N TYR A 72 3.01 5.01 -9.23
CA TYR A 72 3.32 3.90 -10.13
C TYR A 72 2.08 3.06 -10.46
N CYS A 73 1.32 2.65 -9.45
CA CYS A 73 0.08 1.91 -9.68
C CYS A 73 -0.94 2.73 -10.48
N ASP A 74 -1.11 4.02 -10.19
CA ASP A 74 -2.01 4.91 -10.93
C ASP A 74 -1.69 4.91 -12.43
N ALA A 75 -0.40 4.94 -12.80
CA ALA A 75 0.02 4.84 -14.19
C ALA A 75 -0.30 3.47 -14.81
N VAL A 76 -0.12 2.38 -14.06
CA VAL A 76 -0.48 1.02 -14.52
C VAL A 76 -2.00 0.90 -14.71
N TYR A 77 -2.81 1.40 -13.78
CA TYR A 77 -4.27 1.43 -13.89
C TYR A 77 -4.71 2.25 -15.10
N ALA A 78 -4.15 3.45 -15.28
CA ALA A 78 -4.51 4.34 -16.39
C ALA A 78 -4.11 3.78 -17.77
N GLY A 79 -3.02 3.00 -17.84
CA GLY A 79 -2.55 2.36 -19.06
C GLY A 79 -3.15 0.97 -19.33
N MET A 80 -3.92 0.41 -18.39
CA MET A 80 -4.47 -0.93 -18.53
C MET A 80 -5.56 -0.97 -19.62
N THR A 81 -5.50 -2.00 -20.46
CA THR A 81 -6.51 -2.27 -21.49
C THR A 81 -7.20 -3.60 -21.20
N ASP A 82 -8.37 -3.84 -21.80
CA ASP A 82 -9.10 -5.10 -21.60
C ASP A 82 -8.29 -6.32 -22.04
N GLU A 83 -7.55 -6.20 -23.16
CA GLU A 83 -6.68 -7.28 -23.64
C GLU A 83 -5.53 -7.55 -22.65
N ALA A 84 -4.82 -6.51 -22.22
CA ALA A 84 -3.73 -6.65 -21.26
C ALA A 84 -4.22 -7.14 -19.89
N GLY A 85 -5.38 -6.66 -19.45
CA GLY A 85 -6.04 -7.02 -18.20
C GLY A 85 -6.52 -8.47 -18.16
N ALA A 86 -6.98 -9.01 -19.30
CA ALA A 86 -7.40 -10.40 -19.43
C ALA A 86 -6.23 -11.39 -19.53
N ARG A 87 -5.00 -10.92 -19.77
CA ARG A 87 -3.80 -11.75 -19.84
C ARG A 87 -3.65 -12.59 -18.56
N THR A 88 -3.47 -13.89 -18.73
CA THR A 88 -3.24 -14.82 -17.62
C THR A 88 -1.80 -14.80 -17.15
N LEU A 89 -1.60 -14.91 -15.84
CA LEU A 89 -0.29 -15.01 -15.19
C LEU A 89 -0.42 -15.82 -13.89
N SER A 90 0.71 -16.09 -13.25
CA SER A 90 0.75 -16.66 -11.90
C SER A 90 1.35 -15.62 -10.95
N PHE A 91 0.67 -15.36 -9.83
CA PHE A 91 1.18 -14.49 -8.77
C PHE A 91 1.08 -15.19 -7.42
N LEU A 92 -0.12 -15.30 -6.84
CA LEU A 92 -0.44 -16.15 -5.68
C LEU A 92 -1.20 -17.41 -6.11
N GLY A 93 -0.84 -17.93 -7.27
CA GLY A 93 -1.62 -18.90 -8.04
C GLY A 93 -2.09 -18.33 -9.38
N PRO A 94 -2.74 -19.15 -10.22
CA PRO A 94 -3.24 -18.73 -11.53
C PRO A 94 -4.28 -17.61 -11.42
N THR A 95 -4.11 -16.55 -12.20
CA THR A 95 -4.99 -15.38 -12.21
C THR A 95 -4.88 -14.61 -13.54
N THR A 96 -5.56 -13.48 -13.66
CA THR A 96 -5.38 -12.49 -14.75
C THR A 96 -4.74 -11.22 -14.21
N ALA A 97 -4.23 -10.34 -15.10
CA ALA A 97 -3.70 -9.04 -14.68
C ALA A 97 -4.77 -8.20 -13.95
N TYR A 98 -6.03 -8.24 -14.42
CA TYR A 98 -7.15 -7.66 -13.68
C TYR A 98 -7.38 -8.31 -12.32
N GLY A 99 -7.19 -9.62 -12.18
CA GLY A 99 -7.26 -10.30 -10.88
C GLY A 99 -6.18 -9.81 -9.90
N VAL A 100 -4.97 -9.53 -10.39
CA VAL A 100 -3.90 -8.93 -9.55
C VAL A 100 -4.25 -7.51 -9.13
N LEU A 101 -4.76 -6.67 -10.05
CA LEU A 101 -5.18 -5.31 -9.72
C LEU A 101 -6.36 -5.29 -8.74
N ALA A 102 -7.36 -6.16 -8.94
CA ALA A 102 -8.45 -6.32 -7.99
C ALA A 102 -7.94 -6.71 -6.59
N PHE A 103 -6.93 -7.58 -6.53
CA PHE A 103 -6.30 -7.97 -5.28
C PHE A 103 -5.48 -6.84 -4.65
N ASN A 104 -4.78 -6.01 -5.44
CA ASN A 104 -4.12 -4.79 -4.97
C ASN A 104 -5.12 -3.83 -4.30
N ALA A 105 -6.27 -3.60 -4.93
CA ALA A 105 -7.32 -2.77 -4.33
C ALA A 105 -7.83 -3.38 -3.01
N ALA A 106 -8.11 -4.68 -2.97
CA ALA A 106 -8.55 -5.37 -1.77
C ALA A 106 -7.51 -5.29 -0.63
N HIS A 107 -6.23 -5.46 -0.96
CA HIS A 107 -5.09 -5.34 -0.04
C HIS A 107 -4.98 -3.93 0.56
N ASN A 108 -5.18 -2.90 -0.25
CA ASN A 108 -5.22 -1.51 0.22
C ASN A 108 -6.37 -1.30 1.23
N TYR A 109 -7.56 -1.87 0.98
CA TYR A 109 -8.68 -1.80 1.91
C TYR A 109 -8.46 -2.59 3.20
N GLU A 110 -7.82 -3.76 3.13
CA GLU A 110 -7.43 -4.56 4.29
C GLU A 110 -6.58 -3.73 5.26
N HIS A 111 -5.51 -3.10 4.75
CA HIS A 111 -4.61 -2.32 5.59
C HIS A 111 -5.19 -0.97 6.01
N TYR A 112 -6.08 -0.37 5.20
CA TYR A 112 -6.88 0.74 5.69
C TYR A 112 -7.74 0.33 6.90
N GLY A 113 -8.34 -0.86 6.88
CA GLY A 113 -9.06 -1.42 8.03
C GLY A 113 -8.17 -1.61 9.27
N ASN A 114 -6.92 -2.03 9.10
CA ASN A 114 -5.95 -2.03 10.20
C ASN A 114 -5.70 -0.61 10.72
N LEU A 115 -5.36 0.33 9.84
CA LEU A 115 -5.06 1.72 10.20
C LEU A 115 -6.23 2.39 10.92
N VAL A 116 -7.48 2.12 10.54
CA VAL A 116 -8.68 2.61 11.26
C VAL A 116 -8.61 2.25 12.74
N THR A 117 -8.23 1.01 13.07
CA THR A 117 -8.11 0.56 14.46
C THR A 117 -6.98 1.29 15.17
N TYR A 118 -5.83 1.46 14.51
CA TYR A 118 -4.65 2.12 15.09
C TYR A 118 -4.92 3.61 15.37
N MET A 119 -5.59 4.29 14.44
CA MET A 119 -6.01 5.69 14.59
C MET A 119 -6.99 5.84 15.76
N ARG A 120 -8.00 4.96 15.87
CA ARG A 120 -9.00 5.03 16.94
C ARG A 120 -8.43 4.72 18.32
N LEU A 121 -7.46 3.81 18.42
CA LEU A 121 -6.72 3.58 19.67
C LEU A 121 -5.93 4.81 20.14
N ASN A 122 -5.57 5.71 19.21
CA ASN A 122 -4.88 6.97 19.49
C ASN A 122 -5.81 8.18 19.49
N GLY A 123 -7.14 7.98 19.56
CA GLY A 123 -8.11 9.07 19.64
C GLY A 123 -8.30 9.86 18.33
N ILE A 124 -7.78 9.38 17.21
CA ILE A 124 -7.86 10.04 15.91
C ILE A 124 -9.05 9.48 15.12
N VAL A 125 -9.87 10.37 14.55
CA VAL A 125 -10.98 10.01 13.66
C VAL A 125 -10.41 9.68 12.27
N PRO A 126 -10.60 8.46 11.71
CA PRO A 126 -10.12 8.12 10.38
C PRO A 126 -10.80 8.93 9.27
N PRO A 127 -10.11 9.19 8.13
CA PRO A 127 -10.58 10.08 7.08
C PRO A 127 -11.95 9.73 6.50
N SER A 128 -12.26 8.44 6.30
CA SER A 128 -13.56 8.03 5.74
C SER A 128 -14.73 8.16 6.73
N SER A 129 -14.46 8.58 7.97
CA SER A 129 -15.44 8.74 9.06
C SER A 129 -15.40 10.12 9.71
N SER A 130 -14.65 11.06 9.13
CA SER A 130 -14.75 12.47 9.49
C SER A 130 -15.93 13.07 8.73
N GLU A 131 -16.99 13.45 9.45
CA GLU A 131 -18.08 14.28 8.92
C GLU A 131 -17.66 15.75 8.81
#